data_AF-A0A163JVT5-F1
#
_entry.id   AF-A0A163JVT5-F1
#
_cell.length_a   1.000
_cell.length_b   1.000
_cell.length_c   1.000
_cell.angle_alpha   90.00
_cell.angle_beta   90.00
_cell.angle_gamma   90.00
#
_symmetry.space_group_name_H-M   'P 1'
#
loop_
_entity.id
_entity.type
_entity.pdbx_description
1 polymer ?
#
loop_
_entity_poly.entity_id
_entity_poly.type
_entity_poly.pdbx_seq_one_letter_code
_entity_poly.pdbx_strand_id
1 'polypeptide(L)'
;MPGRLLQSLARVAPSPLPKLDSHKSTTPHPLFPPVYSYAPPVEERVKSQENLIMARLPFVRHHSHDGSKKSSPKGTPKGTPKASPKLEPQVAASMNVSVESPPVVFYNNPQTSAGAIFTGQLMLNVHEPHITVDKFEMKLLAIVTTKKPVAQHCNDCSSQTTEIHSWEFLTHPASLRHGSHSYPFSHLLPGHLPATTHGSLATLDYYLSAVATTSKGDKITYKRAVDIRRAIFPGNEKHSIRIFPPTNLTASVKLPPVIHPIGDFPIEMRLSGIVQNKADSQTRWRLRKLNWRIEETQKFIAPACSKHISKVGGEGKGVLHEDVRAIAAEEVKTGWKTDFERGEIDVEFHATCNVALKPLCDMDSQSGMSVKHNLVIEMVVAEEWAPLKKLSQATPTGAARVLRTQFHLVLTERSGMGIAWDEEQPPVYEDVPASPPTYMDGVEVHFPAADSTASSRSASFSLES
;
A
#
# COMPACT_ATOMS: atom_id res chain seq x y z
N MET A 1 -82.40 -18.81 20.84
CA MET A 1 -83.16 -19.84 20.10
C MET A 1 -82.81 -19.74 18.61
N PRO A 2 -82.75 -20.85 17.87
CA PRO A 2 -81.52 -21.27 17.17
C PRO A 2 -81.57 -21.23 15.63
N GLY A 3 -80.41 -21.32 15.01
CA GLY A 3 -80.23 -21.63 13.57
C GLY A 3 -78.81 -22.12 13.29
N ARG A 4 -78.65 -23.45 13.27
CA ARG A 4 -77.42 -24.25 13.11
C ARG A 4 -77.07 -24.39 11.61
N LEU A 5 -75.78 -24.51 11.26
CA LEU A 5 -75.23 -25.64 10.48
C LEU A 5 -73.69 -25.54 10.36
N LEU A 6 -73.07 -26.72 10.27
CA LEU A 6 -71.67 -27.07 10.54
C LEU A 6 -70.96 -27.60 9.27
N GLN A 7 -69.62 -27.67 9.34
CA GLN A 7 -68.67 -28.50 8.55
C GLN A 7 -68.34 -28.00 7.12
N SER A 8 -67.10 -28.01 6.61
CA SER A 8 -65.95 -28.91 6.81
C SER A 8 -64.61 -28.27 6.38
N LEU A 9 -63.50 -28.83 6.87
CA LEU A 9 -62.10 -28.53 6.57
C LEU A 9 -61.64 -29.18 5.25
N ALA A 10 -60.76 -28.53 4.47
CA ALA A 10 -59.64 -29.20 3.77
C ALA A 10 -58.64 -28.20 3.15
N ARG A 11 -57.36 -28.56 3.26
CA ARG A 11 -56.16 -27.85 2.79
C ARG A 11 -56.04 -27.87 1.26
N VAL A 12 -55.56 -26.76 0.70
CA VAL A 12 -55.20 -26.64 -0.73
C VAL A 12 -53.72 -27.00 -0.92
N ALA A 13 -53.45 -27.96 -1.82
CA ALA A 13 -52.13 -28.25 -2.37
C ALA A 13 -51.97 -27.55 -3.74
N PRO A 14 -50.77 -27.10 -4.13
CA PRO A 14 -50.55 -26.45 -5.42
C PRO A 14 -50.30 -27.44 -6.57
N SER A 15 -50.86 -27.09 -7.72
CA SER A 15 -50.93 -27.83 -8.98
C SER A 15 -49.58 -27.94 -9.73
N PRO A 16 -49.38 -28.98 -10.56
CA PRO A 16 -48.14 -29.20 -11.32
C PRO A 16 -48.13 -28.50 -12.69
N LEU A 17 -46.94 -28.08 -13.14
CA LEU A 17 -46.67 -27.55 -14.48
C LEU A 17 -46.35 -28.68 -15.49
N PRO A 18 -46.74 -28.56 -16.78
CA PRO A 18 -46.64 -29.64 -17.77
C PRO A 18 -45.30 -29.68 -18.52
N LYS A 19 -45.03 -30.83 -19.14
CA LYS A 19 -43.80 -31.22 -19.85
C LYS A 19 -43.79 -30.86 -21.35
N LEU A 20 -42.55 -30.75 -21.83
CA LEU A 20 -41.98 -30.61 -23.19
C LEU A 20 -42.70 -31.26 -24.38
N ASP A 21 -42.58 -30.57 -25.53
CA ASP A 21 -42.46 -31.17 -26.87
C ASP A 21 -41.24 -30.62 -27.61
N SER A 22 -40.66 -31.45 -28.48
CA SER A 22 -39.34 -31.32 -29.13
C SER A 22 -39.46 -30.88 -30.59
N HIS A 23 -38.65 -29.91 -31.05
CA HIS A 23 -38.21 -29.82 -32.45
C HIS A 23 -36.80 -29.17 -32.58
N LYS A 24 -36.05 -29.62 -33.61
CA LYS A 24 -34.59 -29.53 -33.84
C LYS A 24 -34.10 -28.26 -34.57
N SER A 25 -32.78 -28.01 -34.38
CA SER A 25 -31.83 -27.12 -35.13
C SER A 25 -32.01 -25.63 -34.87
N THR A 26 -31.00 -24.84 -34.49
CA THR A 26 -29.66 -24.68 -35.10
C THR A 26 -28.69 -24.12 -34.04
N THR A 27 -27.42 -24.47 -34.16
CA THR A 27 -26.28 -24.18 -33.25
C THR A 27 -26.15 -22.74 -32.71
N PRO A 28 -25.97 -22.55 -31.39
CA PRO A 28 -25.31 -21.38 -30.84
C PRO A 28 -23.94 -21.71 -30.23
N HIS A 29 -22.97 -20.84 -30.53
CA HIS A 29 -21.63 -20.80 -29.94
C HIS A 29 -21.68 -20.74 -28.39
N PRO A 30 -20.79 -21.44 -27.67
CA PRO A 30 -20.69 -21.29 -26.22
C PRO A 30 -19.92 -20.01 -25.85
N LEU A 31 -20.57 -19.18 -25.05
CA LEU A 31 -20.04 -17.99 -24.38
C LEU A 31 -19.23 -18.35 -23.11
N PHE A 32 -18.23 -19.23 -23.17
CA PHE A 32 -17.23 -19.41 -22.10
C PHE A 32 -15.94 -20.04 -22.66
N PRO A 33 -14.73 -19.61 -22.22
CA PRO A 33 -13.49 -20.27 -22.60
C PRO A 33 -13.39 -21.67 -21.97
N PRO A 34 -12.65 -22.62 -22.59
CA PRO A 34 -12.58 -24.01 -22.15
C PRO A 34 -11.88 -24.14 -20.79
N VAL A 35 -12.47 -24.97 -19.93
CA VAL A 35 -11.90 -25.39 -18.65
C VAL A 35 -10.70 -26.31 -18.93
N TYR A 36 -9.49 -25.83 -18.67
CA TYR A 36 -8.30 -26.66 -18.64
C TYR A 36 -8.30 -27.53 -17.37
N SER A 37 -8.51 -28.83 -17.55
CA SER A 37 -8.31 -29.83 -16.50
C SER A 37 -6.81 -30.12 -16.35
N TYR A 38 -6.17 -29.53 -15.34
CA TYR A 38 -4.84 -29.97 -14.90
C TYR A 38 -5.00 -30.96 -13.73
N ALA A 39 -4.71 -32.24 -13.99
CA ALA A 39 -4.40 -33.19 -12.93
C ALA A 39 -3.00 -32.85 -12.37
N PRO A 40 -2.81 -32.80 -11.04
CA PRO A 40 -1.52 -32.47 -10.46
C PRO A 40 -0.51 -33.62 -10.64
N PRO A 41 0.78 -33.34 -10.93
CA PRO A 41 1.81 -34.36 -10.92
C PRO A 41 2.08 -34.85 -9.49
N VAL A 42 2.28 -36.16 -9.36
CA VAL A 42 2.79 -36.80 -8.15
C VAL A 42 4.29 -36.52 -8.07
N GLU A 43 4.74 -35.74 -7.10
CA GLU A 43 6.18 -35.56 -6.84
C GLU A 43 6.66 -36.43 -5.66
N GLU A 44 7.62 -37.29 -5.99
CA GLU A 44 8.36 -38.14 -5.07
C GLU A 44 9.28 -37.31 -4.18
N ARG A 45 9.35 -37.71 -2.89
CA ARG A 45 10.24 -37.11 -1.90
C ARG A 45 11.70 -37.40 -2.23
N VAL A 46 12.47 -36.36 -2.53
CA VAL A 46 13.93 -36.39 -2.39
C VAL A 46 14.34 -35.50 -1.22
N LYS A 47 14.92 -36.11 -0.20
CA LYS A 47 15.57 -35.44 0.93
C LYS A 47 16.86 -34.79 0.44
N SER A 48 17.04 -33.49 0.65
CA SER A 48 18.38 -32.91 0.73
C SER A 48 18.41 -31.76 1.75
N GLN A 49 19.58 -31.62 2.35
CA GLN A 49 19.85 -30.90 3.59
C GLN A 49 20.05 -29.40 3.32
N GLU A 50 19.28 -28.54 3.98
CA GLU A 50 19.62 -27.13 4.14
C GLU A 50 19.50 -26.76 5.63
N ASN A 51 20.66 -26.77 6.29
CA ASN A 51 20.94 -26.11 7.56
C ASN A 51 22.27 -25.36 7.36
N LEU A 52 22.41 -24.20 8.00
CA LEU A 52 23.47 -23.16 7.88
C LEU A 52 23.14 -22.09 6.83
N ILE A 53 23.05 -20.78 7.10
CA ILE A 53 23.54 -19.88 8.16
C ILE A 53 22.63 -18.63 8.14
N MET A 54 22.20 -18.13 9.29
CA MET A 54 21.90 -16.70 9.48
C MET A 54 22.24 -16.33 10.93
N ALA A 55 23.53 -16.12 11.18
CA ALA A 55 24.00 -15.48 12.40
C ALA A 55 23.87 -13.96 12.24
N ARG A 56 23.16 -13.38 13.20
CA ARG A 56 22.98 -11.95 13.48
C ARG A 56 24.28 -11.14 13.31
N LEU A 57 24.20 -9.97 12.68
CA LEU A 57 25.03 -8.80 13.02
C LEU A 57 24.24 -7.48 12.87
N PRO A 58 24.64 -6.43 13.62
CA PRO A 58 23.70 -5.45 14.16
C PRO A 58 23.66 -4.10 13.42
N PHE A 59 22.53 -3.43 13.69
CA PHE A 59 22.19 -2.03 13.48
C PHE A 59 23.34 -1.05 13.79
N VAL A 60 23.73 -0.20 12.84
CA VAL A 60 24.65 0.93 13.07
C VAL A 60 23.83 2.19 13.27
N ARG A 61 23.87 2.75 14.49
CA ARG A 61 23.46 4.12 14.81
C ARG A 61 24.67 5.04 14.70
N HIS A 62 24.53 6.14 13.97
CA HIS A 62 25.52 7.22 13.96
C HIS A 62 25.36 8.08 15.23
N HIS A 63 26.43 8.21 16.01
CA HIS A 63 26.62 9.32 16.95
C HIS A 63 27.88 10.08 16.57
N SER A 64 27.72 11.36 16.26
CA SER A 64 28.79 12.36 16.18
C SER A 64 29.17 12.80 17.59
N HIS A 65 30.46 12.90 17.88
CA HIS A 65 30.94 13.65 19.02
C HIS A 65 32.18 14.46 18.66
N ASP A 66 32.04 15.76 18.92
CA ASP A 66 33.00 16.83 18.71
C ASP A 66 34.04 16.87 19.84
N GLY A 67 35.21 17.42 19.53
CA GLY A 67 36.45 17.29 20.32
C GLY A 67 36.65 18.33 21.42
N SER A 68 37.55 18.01 22.36
CA SER A 68 38.35 19.01 23.07
C SER A 68 39.69 18.43 23.53
N LYS A 69 40.74 19.24 23.33
CA LYS A 69 42.17 18.97 23.56
C LYS A 69 42.54 19.06 25.05
N LYS A 70 43.57 18.30 25.47
CA LYS A 70 44.59 18.71 26.46
C LYS A 70 45.81 17.77 26.42
N SER A 71 46.93 18.26 26.96
CA SER A 71 48.31 18.08 26.50
C SER A 71 49.25 17.39 27.51
N SER A 72 50.29 16.70 26.97
CA SER A 72 51.65 16.46 27.52
C SER A 72 51.88 15.34 28.58
N PRO A 73 53.13 14.86 28.83
CA PRO A 73 54.08 14.22 27.89
C PRO A 73 54.82 12.96 28.44
N LYS A 74 55.58 12.30 27.55
CA LYS A 74 56.79 11.46 27.77
C LYS A 74 56.66 10.01 28.32
N GLY A 75 57.11 9.06 27.49
CA GLY A 75 57.54 7.72 27.89
C GLY A 75 57.81 6.81 26.68
N THR A 76 59.07 6.64 26.28
CA THR A 76 59.53 5.45 25.53
C THR A 76 59.67 4.30 26.54
N PRO A 77 59.40 3.01 26.22
CA PRO A 77 60.23 2.28 25.24
C PRO A 77 59.60 1.04 24.55
N LYS A 78 60.43 0.45 23.68
CA LYS A 78 60.48 -0.96 23.24
C LYS A 78 59.51 -1.43 22.15
N GLY A 79 60.15 -1.99 21.12
CA GLY A 79 59.57 -2.40 19.86
C GLY A 79 58.62 -3.58 19.96
N THR A 80 57.55 -3.47 19.18
CA THR A 80 56.65 -4.55 18.82
C THR A 80 56.92 -4.95 17.36
N PRO A 81 56.92 -6.25 17.05
CA PRO A 81 57.19 -6.73 15.69
C PRO A 81 56.10 -6.23 14.74
N LYS A 82 56.50 -5.81 13.54
CA LYS A 82 55.59 -5.42 12.46
C LYS A 82 54.59 -6.55 12.21
N ALA A 83 53.34 -6.35 12.61
CA ALA A 83 52.23 -7.16 12.14
C ALA A 83 52.14 -6.97 10.62
N SER A 84 52.29 -8.06 9.88
CA SER A 84 52.03 -8.10 8.44
C SER A 84 50.63 -7.52 8.15
N PRO A 85 50.45 -6.76 7.07
CA PRO A 85 49.13 -6.25 6.73
C PRO A 85 48.19 -7.44 6.55
N LYS A 86 47.12 -7.47 7.34
CA LYS A 86 46.02 -8.41 7.18
C LYS A 86 45.39 -8.07 5.83
N LEU A 87 45.72 -8.84 4.79
CA LEU A 87 45.10 -8.72 3.47
C LEU A 87 43.61 -9.02 3.68
N GLU A 88 42.76 -7.99 3.63
CA GLU A 88 41.32 -8.21 3.58
C GLU A 88 41.02 -9.05 2.32
N PRO A 89 40.11 -10.04 2.42
CA PRO A 89 39.73 -10.84 1.27
C PRO A 89 39.19 -9.90 0.19
N GLN A 90 39.91 -9.82 -0.93
CA GLN A 90 39.50 -9.07 -2.11
C GLN A 90 38.17 -9.67 -2.59
N VAL A 91 37.11 -8.87 -2.55
CA VAL A 91 35.80 -9.30 -3.04
C VAL A 91 35.86 -9.36 -4.57
N ALA A 92 35.66 -10.54 -5.15
CA ALA A 92 35.84 -10.76 -6.59
C ALA A 92 34.98 -9.84 -7.47
N ALA A 93 33.78 -9.49 -7.00
CA ALA A 93 32.89 -8.52 -7.64
C ALA A 93 31.87 -7.93 -6.65
N SER A 94 31.30 -6.79 -7.00
CA SER A 94 30.28 -6.07 -6.21
C SER A 94 29.09 -5.70 -7.09
N MET A 95 27.92 -5.51 -6.48
CA MET A 95 26.68 -5.19 -7.19
C MET A 95 26.11 -3.84 -6.76
N ASN A 96 25.50 -3.13 -7.70
CA ASN A 96 24.73 -1.93 -7.44
C ASN A 96 23.51 -1.86 -8.37
N VAL A 97 22.49 -1.10 -8.01
CA VAL A 97 21.30 -0.86 -8.86
C VAL A 97 21.13 0.64 -9.06
N SER A 98 20.99 1.05 -10.32
CA SER A 98 20.47 2.36 -10.70
C SER A 98 18.98 2.22 -11.00
N VAL A 99 18.12 2.94 -10.28
CA VAL A 99 16.67 2.97 -10.57
C VAL A 99 16.39 4.16 -11.47
N GLU A 100 15.73 3.90 -12.59
CA GLU A 100 15.43 4.90 -13.62
C GLU A 100 13.95 5.32 -13.58
N SER A 101 13.08 4.49 -13.00
CA SER A 101 11.65 4.81 -12.85
C SER A 101 11.40 5.89 -11.78
N PRO A 102 10.29 6.64 -11.89
CA PRO A 102 9.77 7.45 -10.80
C PRO A 102 9.49 6.63 -9.52
N PRO A 103 9.20 7.29 -8.38
CA PRO A 103 8.73 6.61 -7.17
C PRO A 103 7.49 5.74 -7.46
N VAL A 104 7.48 4.53 -6.88
CA VAL A 104 6.38 3.57 -7.09
C VAL A 104 5.15 4.01 -6.30
N VAL A 105 4.20 4.64 -6.98
CA VAL A 105 2.92 5.10 -6.42
C VAL A 105 1.78 4.46 -7.18
N PHE A 106 0.93 3.72 -6.48
CA PHE A 106 -0.33 3.22 -7.03
C PHE A 106 -1.42 4.26 -6.85
N TYR A 107 -2.10 4.59 -7.94
CA TYR A 107 -3.24 5.51 -7.92
C TYR A 107 -4.55 4.75 -7.72
N ASN A 108 -5.47 5.37 -6.97
CA ASN A 108 -6.78 4.84 -6.64
C ASN A 108 -6.75 3.58 -5.76
N ASN A 109 -7.94 2.99 -5.56
CA ASN A 109 -8.10 1.79 -4.75
C ASN A 109 -7.44 0.56 -5.44
N PRO A 110 -7.17 -0.54 -4.70
CA PRO A 110 -6.53 -1.73 -5.27
C PRO A 110 -7.27 -2.38 -6.45
N GLN A 111 -8.58 -2.17 -6.61
CA GLN A 111 -9.39 -2.79 -7.67
C GLN A 111 -9.34 -1.99 -8.98
N THR A 112 -9.12 -0.68 -8.91
CA THR A 112 -9.13 0.22 -10.06
C THR A 112 -7.76 0.75 -10.44
N SER A 113 -6.71 0.36 -9.70
CA SER A 113 -5.36 0.86 -9.91
C SER A 113 -4.68 0.15 -11.08
N ALA A 114 -4.13 0.92 -12.03
CA ALA A 114 -3.36 0.40 -13.16
C ALA A 114 -1.99 -0.19 -12.76
N GLY A 115 -1.51 0.13 -11.55
CA GLY A 115 -0.17 -0.24 -11.11
C GLY A 115 0.86 0.85 -11.38
N ALA A 116 2.14 0.48 -11.31
CA ALA A 116 3.26 1.39 -11.55
C ALA A 116 4.44 0.60 -12.11
N ILE A 117 5.14 1.18 -13.08
CA ILE A 117 6.33 0.56 -13.67
C ILE A 117 7.53 0.76 -12.76
N PHE A 118 8.32 -0.30 -12.59
CA PHE A 118 9.58 -0.26 -11.87
C PHE A 118 10.70 -0.71 -12.81
N THR A 119 11.59 0.21 -13.17
CA THR A 119 12.67 -0.02 -14.13
C THR A 119 14.01 0.48 -13.61
N GLY A 120 15.08 -0.18 -14.06
CA GLY A 120 16.44 0.21 -13.73
C GLY A 120 17.49 -0.70 -14.35
N GLN A 121 18.72 -0.50 -13.89
CA GLN A 121 19.90 -1.25 -14.32
C GLN A 121 20.61 -1.85 -13.11
N LEU A 122 20.80 -3.17 -13.14
CA LEU A 122 21.64 -3.89 -12.20
C LEU A 122 23.07 -3.93 -12.74
N MET A 123 24.00 -3.36 -11.99
CA MET A 123 25.42 -3.28 -12.33
C MET A 123 26.21 -4.31 -11.53
N LEU A 124 26.95 -5.16 -12.22
CA LEU A 124 27.94 -6.07 -11.64
C LEU A 124 29.35 -5.53 -11.93
N ASN A 125 30.02 -5.04 -10.90
CA ASN A 125 31.37 -4.50 -10.95
C ASN A 125 32.38 -5.60 -10.60
N VAL A 126 33.11 -6.08 -11.59
CA VAL A 126 34.11 -7.13 -11.45
C VAL A 126 35.46 -6.51 -11.14
N HIS A 127 36.06 -6.92 -10.02
CA HIS A 127 37.36 -6.41 -9.55
C HIS A 127 38.52 -7.32 -9.98
N GLU A 128 38.29 -8.62 -10.11
CA GLU A 128 39.26 -9.57 -10.66
C GLU A 128 39.41 -9.41 -12.20
N PRO A 129 40.54 -9.86 -12.80
CA PRO A 129 40.74 -9.78 -14.25
C PRO A 129 39.62 -10.46 -15.06
N HIS A 130 39.21 -11.63 -14.60
CA HIS A 130 38.14 -12.44 -15.17
C HIS A 130 37.42 -13.21 -14.06
N ILE A 131 36.09 -13.20 -14.08
CA ILE A 131 35.26 -14.10 -13.27
C ILE A 131 34.33 -14.88 -14.20
N THR A 132 33.97 -16.10 -13.81
CA THR A 132 32.92 -16.86 -14.48
C THR A 132 31.70 -16.93 -13.58
N VAL A 133 30.58 -16.43 -14.08
CA VAL A 133 29.29 -16.42 -13.39
C VAL A 133 28.40 -17.47 -14.04
N ASP A 134 27.99 -18.47 -13.27
CA ASP A 134 27.19 -19.58 -13.76
C ASP A 134 25.70 -19.24 -13.75
N LYS A 135 25.23 -18.54 -12.72
CA LYS A 135 23.84 -18.12 -12.56
C LYS A 135 23.78 -16.68 -12.09
N PHE A 136 22.93 -15.88 -12.70
CA PHE A 136 22.66 -14.52 -12.25
C PHE A 136 21.15 -14.23 -12.29
N GLU A 137 20.57 -14.13 -11.11
CA GLU A 137 19.12 -13.94 -10.94
C GLU A 137 18.83 -12.78 -9.99
N MET A 138 17.67 -12.16 -10.19
CA MET A 138 17.14 -11.13 -9.30
C MET A 138 15.67 -11.39 -9.06
N LYS A 139 15.22 -11.14 -7.84
CA LYS A 139 13.83 -11.35 -7.43
C LYS A 139 13.28 -10.11 -6.76
N LEU A 140 12.02 -9.82 -7.05
CA LEU A 140 11.23 -8.86 -6.30
C LEU A 140 10.39 -9.61 -5.27
N LEU A 141 10.60 -9.31 -4.00
CA LEU A 141 10.03 -10.04 -2.88
C LEU A 141 9.16 -9.10 -2.03
N ALA A 142 7.96 -9.54 -1.68
CA ALA A 142 7.19 -8.99 -0.56
C ALA A 142 7.51 -9.80 0.71
N ILE A 143 7.89 -9.13 1.78
CA ILE A 143 8.22 -9.76 3.06
C ILE A 143 7.26 -9.22 4.12
N VAL A 144 6.39 -10.09 4.64
CA VAL A 144 5.52 -9.79 5.78
C VAL A 144 6.18 -10.28 7.05
N THR A 145 6.52 -9.37 7.96
CA THR A 145 7.08 -9.72 9.27
C THR A 145 6.03 -9.54 10.37
N THR A 146 5.64 -10.65 10.98
CA THR A 146 4.66 -10.70 12.08
C THR A 146 5.33 -10.41 13.43
N LYS A 147 4.82 -9.44 14.18
CA LYS A 147 5.36 -9.09 15.52
C LYS A 147 4.84 -10.00 16.62
N LYS A 148 3.64 -10.57 16.46
CA LYS A 148 3.03 -11.55 17.38
C LYS A 148 2.72 -12.86 16.63
N PRO A 149 3.71 -13.73 16.40
CA PRO A 149 3.50 -14.96 15.64
C PRO A 149 2.74 -16.00 16.47
N VAL A 150 2.11 -16.95 15.77
CA VAL A 150 1.37 -18.09 16.37
C VAL A 150 2.26 -18.90 17.34
N ALA A 151 3.54 -19.07 16.99
CA ALA A 151 4.53 -19.67 17.84
C ALA A 151 5.70 -18.70 18.06
N GLN A 152 5.96 -18.38 19.32
CA GLN A 152 7.11 -17.58 19.72
C GLN A 152 8.40 -18.30 19.31
N HIS A 153 9.34 -17.58 18.66
CA HIS A 153 10.62 -18.09 18.12
C HIS A 153 10.54 -19.00 16.88
N CYS A 154 9.43 -19.03 16.15
CA CYS A 154 9.35 -19.73 14.86
C CYS A 154 9.52 -18.74 13.70
N ASN A 155 10.59 -18.88 12.91
CA ASN A 155 10.84 -18.02 11.74
C ASN A 155 9.73 -18.15 10.69
N ASP A 156 9.25 -19.37 10.44
CA ASP A 156 8.18 -19.66 9.47
C ASP A 156 6.83 -19.02 9.85
N CYS A 157 6.59 -18.79 11.16
CA CYS A 157 5.43 -18.03 11.64
C CYS A 157 5.71 -16.51 11.72
N SER A 158 6.98 -16.11 11.81
CA SER A 158 7.37 -14.73 11.99
C SER A 158 7.55 -13.98 10.67
N SER A 159 7.99 -14.65 9.61
CA SER A 159 8.30 -14.03 8.34
C SER A 159 7.69 -14.85 7.21
N GLN A 160 6.92 -14.20 6.35
CA GLN A 160 6.46 -14.78 5.10
C GLN A 160 7.03 -14.00 3.94
N THR A 161 7.62 -14.72 2.98
CA THR A 161 8.18 -14.13 1.77
C THR A 161 7.38 -14.61 0.59
N THR A 162 6.86 -13.66 -0.18
CA THR A 162 6.12 -13.90 -1.42
C THR A 162 6.97 -13.35 -2.56
N GLU A 163 7.26 -14.20 -3.54
CA GLU A 163 7.92 -13.80 -4.78
C GLU A 163 6.88 -13.14 -5.70
N ILE A 164 7.14 -11.89 -6.07
CA ILE A 164 6.28 -11.13 -6.98
C ILE A 164 6.73 -11.38 -8.42
N HIS A 165 8.05 -11.33 -8.63
CA HIS A 165 8.65 -11.51 -9.94
C HIS A 165 10.11 -11.95 -9.83
N SER A 166 10.62 -12.62 -10.86
CA SER A 166 12.00 -13.07 -10.97
C SER A 166 12.54 -12.78 -12.36
N TRP A 167 13.75 -12.23 -12.42
CA TRP A 167 14.53 -12.00 -13.63
C TRP A 167 15.73 -12.96 -13.63
N GLU A 168 15.99 -13.57 -14.77
CA GLU A 168 17.19 -14.37 -15.02
C GLU A 168 17.98 -13.67 -16.11
N PHE A 169 19.20 -13.22 -15.78
CA PHE A 169 20.01 -12.40 -16.68
C PHE A 169 20.95 -13.21 -17.57
N LEU A 170 21.28 -14.43 -17.14
CA LEU A 170 22.18 -15.33 -17.85
C LEU A 170 21.47 -16.65 -18.12
N THR A 171 21.45 -17.07 -19.38
CA THR A 171 20.94 -18.40 -19.78
C THR A 171 22.02 -19.47 -19.72
N HIS A 172 23.30 -19.07 -19.78
CA HIS A 172 24.46 -19.94 -19.77
C HIS A 172 25.59 -19.26 -18.96
N PRO A 173 26.56 -20.03 -18.44
CA PRO A 173 27.72 -19.46 -17.76
C PRO A 173 28.45 -18.42 -18.61
N ALA A 174 28.70 -17.25 -18.03
CA ALA A 174 29.33 -16.11 -18.71
C ALA A 174 30.66 -15.74 -18.05
N SER A 175 31.70 -15.61 -18.87
CA SER A 175 33.00 -15.09 -18.41
C SER A 175 33.03 -13.57 -18.56
N LEU A 176 33.08 -12.87 -17.42
CA LEU A 176 33.05 -11.42 -17.33
C LEU A 176 34.46 -10.90 -17.05
N ARG A 177 34.86 -9.88 -17.80
CA ARG A 177 36.15 -9.18 -17.62
C ARG A 177 36.05 -8.15 -16.49
N HIS A 178 37.19 -7.74 -15.96
CA HIS A 178 37.29 -6.59 -15.08
C HIS A 178 36.52 -5.38 -15.66
N GLY A 179 35.69 -4.75 -14.82
CA GLY A 179 34.86 -3.62 -15.22
C GLY A 179 33.39 -3.76 -14.79
N SER A 180 32.56 -2.82 -15.24
CA SER A 180 31.13 -2.75 -14.93
C SER A 180 30.30 -3.39 -16.05
N HIS A 181 29.45 -4.34 -15.69
CA HIS A 181 28.50 -4.99 -16.59
C HIS A 181 27.08 -4.61 -16.17
N SER A 182 26.30 -4.07 -17.10
CA SER A 182 24.94 -3.60 -16.82
C SER A 182 23.89 -4.55 -17.37
N TYR A 183 22.86 -4.80 -16.57
CA TYR A 183 21.74 -5.69 -16.88
C TYR A 183 20.43 -4.93 -16.63
N PRO A 184 19.71 -4.52 -17.68
CA PRO A 184 18.46 -3.80 -17.52
C PRO A 184 17.37 -4.72 -16.99
N PHE A 185 16.46 -4.16 -16.19
CA PHE A 185 15.26 -4.84 -15.74
C PHE A 185 14.09 -3.88 -15.76
N SER A 186 12.90 -4.41 -16.05
CA SER A 186 11.65 -3.68 -15.95
C SER A 186 10.53 -4.64 -15.56
N HIS A 187 9.58 -4.16 -14.77
CA HIS A 187 8.37 -4.88 -14.43
C HIS A 187 7.24 -3.92 -14.07
N LEU A 188 6.05 -4.18 -14.60
CA LEU A 188 4.83 -3.46 -14.22
C LEU A 188 4.28 -4.07 -12.93
N LEU A 189 4.37 -3.34 -11.83
CA LEU A 189 3.85 -3.79 -10.54
C LEU A 189 2.33 -3.72 -10.54
N PRO A 190 1.62 -4.83 -10.24
CA PRO A 190 0.18 -4.86 -10.24
C PRO A 190 -0.44 -3.88 -9.23
N GLY A 191 -1.44 -3.11 -9.64
CA GLY A 191 -2.08 -2.10 -8.81
C GLY A 191 -2.86 -2.64 -7.61
N HIS A 192 -3.11 -3.95 -7.51
CA HIS A 192 -3.74 -4.57 -6.35
C HIS A 192 -2.77 -4.83 -5.19
N LEU A 193 -1.46 -4.67 -5.41
CA LEU A 193 -0.47 -4.84 -4.36
C LEU A 193 -0.67 -3.78 -3.25
N PRO A 194 -0.64 -4.17 -1.97
CA PRO A 194 -0.74 -3.23 -0.86
C PRO A 194 0.48 -2.27 -0.82
N ALA A 195 0.31 -1.14 -0.15
CA ALA A 195 1.41 -0.21 0.10
C ALA A 195 2.35 -0.76 1.18
N THR A 196 3.61 -0.32 1.15
CA THR A 196 4.62 -0.60 2.18
C THR A 196 4.11 -0.07 3.52
N THR A 197 4.04 -0.94 4.52
CA THR A 197 3.36 -0.61 5.78
C THR A 197 4.15 -1.12 6.98
N HIS A 198 4.38 -0.25 7.95
CA HIS A 198 5.06 -0.59 9.20
C HIS A 198 4.12 -0.50 10.40
N GLY A 199 3.22 -1.48 10.49
CA GLY A 199 2.22 -1.60 11.55
C GLY A 199 2.78 -1.97 12.92
N SER A 200 1.97 -1.80 13.97
CA SER A 200 2.27 -2.28 15.33
C SER A 200 2.13 -3.80 15.45
N LEU A 201 1.34 -4.43 14.57
CA LEU A 201 1.10 -5.88 14.53
C LEU A 201 2.02 -6.62 13.56
N ALA A 202 2.33 -6.03 12.41
CA ALA A 202 3.17 -6.61 11.38
C ALA A 202 3.76 -5.51 10.48
N THR A 203 4.84 -5.84 9.75
CA THR A 203 5.37 -5.00 8.67
C THR A 203 5.23 -5.70 7.34
N LEU A 204 5.10 -4.91 6.27
CA LEU A 204 5.11 -5.36 4.89
C LEU A 204 6.13 -4.52 4.13
N ASP A 205 7.18 -5.18 3.67
CA ASP A 205 8.35 -4.58 3.04
C ASP A 205 8.58 -5.21 1.67
N TYR A 206 8.97 -4.42 0.68
CA TYR A 206 9.35 -4.91 -0.64
C TYR A 206 10.87 -4.82 -0.83
N TYR A 207 11.45 -5.87 -1.41
CA TYR A 207 12.89 -5.94 -1.66
C TYR A 207 13.22 -6.46 -3.04
N LEU A 208 14.17 -5.80 -3.68
CA LEU A 208 14.90 -6.31 -4.81
C LEU A 208 16.11 -7.09 -4.28
N SER A 209 16.19 -8.39 -4.60
CA SER A 209 17.24 -9.31 -4.13
C SER A 209 17.91 -9.95 -5.33
N ALA A 210 19.18 -9.62 -5.58
CA ALA A 210 19.97 -10.20 -6.65
C ALA A 210 21.04 -11.14 -6.11
N VAL A 211 21.29 -12.24 -6.83
CA VAL A 211 22.27 -13.27 -6.49
C VAL A 211 23.01 -13.69 -7.76
N ALA A 212 24.32 -13.52 -7.77
CA ALA A 212 25.20 -14.12 -8.77
C ALA A 212 26.00 -15.26 -8.12
N THR A 213 25.99 -16.43 -8.75
CA THR A 213 26.77 -17.59 -8.33
C THR A 213 27.92 -17.76 -9.30
N THR A 214 29.14 -17.71 -8.78
CA THR A 214 30.36 -17.93 -9.57
C THR A 214 30.65 -19.42 -9.74
N SER A 215 31.47 -19.79 -10.73
CA SER A 215 31.91 -21.18 -10.93
C SER A 215 32.76 -21.74 -9.80
N LYS A 216 33.33 -20.87 -8.95
CA LYS A 216 34.02 -21.25 -7.70
C LYS A 216 33.04 -21.63 -6.58
N GLY A 217 31.74 -21.40 -6.78
CA GLY A 217 30.68 -21.60 -5.78
C GLY A 217 30.40 -20.36 -4.92
N ASP A 218 31.16 -19.27 -5.09
CA ASP A 218 30.96 -18.03 -4.33
C ASP A 218 29.67 -17.33 -4.75
N LYS A 219 28.88 -16.87 -3.77
CA LYS A 219 27.64 -16.12 -3.98
C LYS A 219 27.86 -14.63 -3.71
N ILE A 220 27.62 -13.81 -4.72
CA ILE A 220 27.60 -12.35 -4.63
C ILE A 220 26.14 -11.93 -4.52
N THR A 221 25.76 -11.31 -3.41
CA THR A 221 24.37 -10.96 -3.11
C THR A 221 24.18 -9.46 -2.99
N TYR A 222 23.05 -8.95 -3.48
CA TYR A 222 22.62 -7.58 -3.32
C TYR A 222 21.17 -7.52 -2.87
N LYS A 223 20.86 -6.57 -1.98
CA LYS A 223 19.49 -6.36 -1.49
C LYS A 223 19.19 -4.87 -1.38
N ARG A 224 18.08 -4.42 -1.97
CA ARG A 224 17.61 -3.03 -1.93
C ARG A 224 16.12 -2.99 -1.58
N ALA A 225 15.73 -2.10 -0.67
CA ALA A 225 14.33 -1.86 -0.35
C ALA A 225 13.64 -1.08 -1.48
N VAL A 226 12.39 -1.43 -1.76
CA VAL A 226 11.51 -0.72 -2.70
C VAL A 226 10.33 -0.17 -1.89
N ASP A 227 10.15 1.14 -1.90
CA ASP A 227 9.04 1.79 -1.19
C ASP A 227 7.84 1.92 -2.14
N ILE A 228 6.78 1.17 -1.85
CA ILE A 228 5.52 1.20 -2.60
C ILE A 228 4.52 2.05 -1.82
N ARG A 229 3.97 3.08 -2.46
CA ARG A 229 2.96 3.96 -1.86
C ARG A 229 1.65 3.86 -2.61
N ARG A 230 0.57 4.35 -1.97
CA ARG A 230 -0.75 4.43 -2.59
C ARG A 230 -1.38 5.80 -2.32
N ALA A 231 -1.79 6.46 -3.40
CA ALA A 231 -2.50 7.72 -3.37
C ALA A 231 -3.90 7.55 -3.97
N ILE A 232 -4.92 8.01 -3.27
CA ILE A 232 -6.30 8.01 -3.75
C ILE A 232 -6.67 9.43 -4.14
N PHE A 233 -7.13 9.62 -5.39
CA PHE A 233 -7.60 10.93 -5.82
C PHE A 233 -8.87 11.34 -5.04
N PRO A 234 -8.98 12.62 -4.64
CA PRO A 234 -10.18 13.11 -3.98
C PRO A 234 -11.41 12.92 -4.86
N GLY A 235 -12.44 12.26 -4.34
CA GLY A 235 -13.77 12.21 -4.94
C GLY A 235 -14.66 13.36 -4.49
N ASN A 236 -15.98 13.14 -4.52
CA ASN A 236 -16.95 14.09 -3.99
C ASN A 236 -16.95 14.11 -2.45
N GLU A 237 -17.35 15.24 -1.87
CA GLU A 237 -17.53 15.37 -0.41
C GLU A 237 -18.49 14.32 0.14
N LYS A 238 -18.18 13.84 1.34
CA LYS A 238 -19.00 12.85 2.05
C LYS A 238 -19.98 13.56 2.96
N HIS A 239 -21.27 13.33 2.72
CA HIS A 239 -22.35 13.76 3.60
C HIS A 239 -22.86 12.57 4.41
N SER A 240 -22.78 12.64 5.73
CA SER A 240 -23.22 11.57 6.63
C SER A 240 -24.27 12.07 7.62
N ILE A 241 -25.33 11.29 7.84
CA ILE A 241 -26.40 11.61 8.79
C ILE A 241 -26.48 10.53 9.87
N ARG A 242 -26.62 10.97 11.13
CA ARG A 242 -26.68 10.13 12.32
C ARG A 242 -27.81 10.57 13.21
N ILE A 243 -28.70 9.65 13.52
CA ILE A 243 -29.87 9.88 14.39
C ILE A 243 -29.53 9.31 15.77
N PHE A 244 -29.92 10.01 16.84
CA PHE A 244 -29.63 9.60 18.23
C PHE A 244 -30.89 9.22 19.02
N PRO A 245 -31.45 8.01 18.83
CA PRO A 245 -32.53 7.51 19.69
C PRO A 245 -32.09 7.43 21.18
N PRO A 246 -32.99 7.68 22.15
CA PRO A 246 -34.42 7.99 22.02
C PRO A 246 -34.73 9.49 21.81
N THR A 247 -33.73 10.31 21.47
CA THR A 247 -33.93 11.74 21.24
C THR A 247 -34.29 12.02 19.78
N ASN A 248 -34.81 13.23 19.51
CA ASN A 248 -35.02 13.71 18.14
C ASN A 248 -33.75 14.32 17.52
N LEU A 249 -32.60 14.18 18.17
CA LEU A 249 -31.35 14.78 17.73
C LEU A 249 -30.81 14.04 16.51
N THR A 250 -30.46 14.82 15.49
CA THR A 250 -29.84 14.31 14.27
C THR A 250 -28.59 15.12 13.96
N ALA A 251 -27.45 14.47 13.80
CA ALA A 251 -26.21 15.08 13.33
C ALA A 251 -26.03 14.84 11.83
N SER A 252 -25.88 15.91 11.06
CA SER A 252 -25.41 15.89 9.68
C SER A 252 -23.95 16.37 9.67
N VAL A 253 -23.06 15.62 9.03
CA VAL A 253 -21.62 15.93 8.97
C VAL A 253 -21.15 15.90 7.53
N LYS A 254 -20.41 16.94 7.13
CA LYS A 254 -19.66 16.97 5.87
C LYS A 254 -18.20 16.70 6.15
N LEU A 255 -17.62 15.79 5.38
CA LEU A 255 -16.24 15.36 5.51
C LEU A 255 -15.56 15.37 4.14
N PRO A 256 -14.25 15.66 4.08
CA PRO A 256 -13.49 15.47 2.87
C PRO A 256 -13.52 13.98 2.44
N PRO A 257 -13.44 13.70 1.13
CA PRO A 257 -13.43 12.33 0.61
C PRO A 257 -12.25 11.52 1.12
N VAL A 258 -11.08 12.16 1.19
CA VAL A 258 -9.80 11.61 1.61
C VAL A 258 -9.06 12.64 2.46
N ILE A 259 -8.17 12.18 3.33
CA ILE A 259 -7.30 13.00 4.17
C ILE A 259 -5.86 12.50 4.07
N HIS A 260 -4.90 13.30 4.57
CA HIS A 260 -3.47 12.98 4.49
C HIS A 260 -2.78 13.02 5.86
N PRO A 261 -1.75 12.19 6.10
CA PRO A 261 -1.04 12.11 7.40
C PRO A 261 -0.54 13.44 7.99
N ILE A 262 -0.16 14.40 7.15
CA ILE A 262 0.40 15.71 7.55
C ILE A 262 -0.62 16.85 7.30
N GLY A 263 -1.80 16.56 6.73
CA GLY A 263 -2.79 17.58 6.40
C GLY A 263 -3.72 17.92 7.57
N ASP A 264 -4.18 19.17 7.62
CA ASP A 264 -5.40 19.55 8.32
C ASP A 264 -6.59 19.51 7.34
N PHE A 265 -7.80 19.37 7.88
CA PHE A 265 -9.01 19.39 7.08
C PHE A 265 -10.21 19.92 7.88
N PRO A 266 -11.11 20.69 7.23
CA PRO A 266 -12.30 21.22 7.88
C PRO A 266 -13.36 20.13 8.04
N ILE A 267 -14.13 20.25 9.13
CA ILE A 267 -15.29 19.42 9.43
C ILE A 267 -16.46 20.35 9.72
N GLU A 268 -17.51 20.23 8.91
CA GLU A 268 -18.77 20.92 9.13
C GLU A 268 -19.77 19.93 9.72
N MET A 269 -20.41 20.29 10.83
CA MET A 269 -21.45 19.49 11.47
C MET A 269 -22.64 20.35 11.83
N ARG A 270 -23.84 19.84 11.56
CA ARG A 270 -25.12 20.41 12.01
C ARG A 270 -25.86 19.43 12.89
N LEU A 271 -26.23 19.86 14.09
CA LEU A 271 -27.12 19.13 14.99
C LEU A 271 -28.52 19.74 14.93
N SER A 272 -29.48 19.00 14.40
CA SER A 272 -30.90 19.41 14.29
C SER A 272 -31.78 18.69 15.30
N GLY A 273 -33.01 19.19 15.50
CA GLY A 273 -33.97 18.60 16.44
C GLY A 273 -33.68 18.96 17.89
N ILE A 274 -32.92 20.05 18.12
CA ILE A 274 -32.54 20.50 19.45
C ILE A 274 -33.68 21.16 20.21
N VAL A 275 -34.78 21.53 19.56
CA VAL A 275 -35.91 22.23 20.18
C VAL A 275 -37.16 21.35 20.18
N GLN A 276 -37.86 21.32 21.30
CA GLN A 276 -39.16 20.69 21.45
C GLN A 276 -40.12 21.66 22.13
N ASN A 277 -41.16 22.06 21.40
CA ASN A 277 -42.20 22.95 21.89
C ASN A 277 -43.30 22.15 22.61
N LYS A 278 -43.70 22.64 23.79
CA LYS A 278 -44.86 22.18 24.57
C LYS A 278 -45.88 23.33 24.66
N ALA A 279 -47.05 23.08 25.24
CA ALA A 279 -48.15 24.06 25.29
C ALA A 279 -47.76 25.43 25.90
N ASP A 280 -47.02 25.42 27.02
CA ASP A 280 -46.64 26.64 27.76
C ASP A 280 -45.12 26.87 27.86
N SER A 281 -44.33 25.95 27.32
CA SER A 281 -42.86 25.98 27.45
C SER A 281 -42.15 25.34 26.28
N GLN A 282 -40.88 25.68 26.15
CA GLN A 282 -39.95 25.11 25.19
C GLN A 282 -38.83 24.40 25.95
N THR A 283 -38.56 23.15 25.60
CA THR A 283 -37.35 22.43 26.03
C THR A 283 -36.36 22.43 24.89
N ARG A 284 -35.10 22.78 25.17
CA ARG A 284 -34.06 22.89 24.17
C ARG A 284 -32.76 22.23 24.62
N TRP A 285 -32.07 21.57 23.70
CA TRP A 285 -30.75 20.99 23.90
C TRP A 285 -29.68 22.03 23.58
N ARG A 286 -28.75 22.21 24.50
CA ARG A 286 -27.60 23.08 24.34
C ARG A 286 -26.33 22.26 24.32
N LEU A 287 -25.50 22.45 23.30
CA LEU A 287 -24.16 21.86 23.24
C LEU A 287 -23.26 22.51 24.30
N ARG A 288 -22.66 21.69 25.16
CA ARG A 288 -21.77 22.12 26.25
C ARG A 288 -20.30 21.79 25.96
N LYS A 289 -20.06 20.66 25.33
CA LYS A 289 -18.72 20.15 25.03
C LYS A 289 -18.75 19.33 23.76
N LEU A 290 -17.68 19.43 22.98
CA LEU A 290 -17.42 18.57 21.83
C LEU A 290 -15.98 18.09 21.88
N ASN A 291 -15.79 16.79 21.84
CA ASN A 291 -14.50 16.16 21.66
C ASN A 291 -14.50 15.43 20.33
N TRP A 292 -13.36 15.42 19.66
CA TRP A 292 -13.14 14.53 18.53
C TRP A 292 -11.83 13.76 18.72
N ARG A 293 -11.77 12.58 18.11
CA ARG A 293 -10.53 11.82 17.97
C ARG A 293 -10.55 11.02 16.68
N ILE A 294 -9.38 10.75 16.13
CA ILE A 294 -9.20 9.87 15.00
C ILE A 294 -8.63 8.56 15.53
N GLU A 295 -9.37 7.47 15.35
CA GLU A 295 -8.96 6.12 15.72
C GLU A 295 -8.40 5.39 14.51
N GLU A 296 -7.15 4.93 14.60
CA GLU A 296 -6.53 4.00 13.67
C GLU A 296 -6.76 2.58 14.19
N THR A 297 -7.38 1.74 13.38
CA THR A 297 -7.59 0.31 13.65
C THR A 297 -6.69 -0.50 12.73
N GLN A 298 -5.75 -1.23 13.30
CA GLN A 298 -4.92 -2.20 12.61
C GLN A 298 -5.43 -3.61 12.91
N LYS A 299 -5.65 -4.40 11.86
CA LYS A 299 -5.97 -5.83 11.96
C LYS A 299 -4.92 -6.63 11.21
N PHE A 300 -4.54 -7.76 11.76
CA PHE A 300 -3.59 -8.67 11.13
C PHE A 300 -3.90 -10.11 11.49
N ILE A 301 -3.99 -10.99 10.48
CA ILE A 301 -4.15 -12.42 10.69
C ILE A 301 -2.77 -13.06 10.66
N ALA A 302 -2.22 -13.39 11.84
CA ALA A 302 -0.91 -14.03 11.98
C ALA A 302 -0.97 -15.47 11.45
N PRO A 303 -0.28 -15.79 10.34
CA PRO A 303 -0.38 -17.10 9.72
C PRO A 303 0.34 -18.18 10.53
N ALA A 304 -0.24 -19.38 10.55
CA ALA A 304 0.39 -20.55 11.15
C ALA A 304 1.21 -21.31 10.09
N CYS A 305 2.42 -21.74 10.43
CA CYS A 305 3.19 -22.64 9.57
C CYS A 305 2.63 -24.07 9.67
N SER A 306 3.03 -24.95 8.75
CA SER A 306 2.63 -26.37 8.75
C SER A 306 2.85 -27.08 10.10
N LYS A 307 3.91 -26.71 10.84
CA LYS A 307 4.22 -27.25 12.18
C LYS A 307 3.29 -26.75 13.30
N HIS A 308 2.65 -25.60 13.12
CA HIS A 308 1.86 -24.91 14.14
C HIS A 308 0.40 -24.70 13.75
N ILE A 309 -0.01 -25.22 12.59
CA ILE A 309 -1.40 -25.18 12.12
C ILE A 309 -2.35 -25.85 13.12
N SER A 310 -1.88 -26.84 13.89
CA SER A 310 -2.66 -27.50 14.94
C SER A 310 -2.96 -26.61 16.16
N LYS A 311 -2.23 -25.51 16.35
CA LYS A 311 -2.46 -24.53 17.43
C LYS A 311 -3.53 -23.51 17.09
N VAL A 312 -3.93 -23.40 15.82
CA VAL A 312 -5.01 -22.52 15.38
C VAL A 312 -6.26 -23.35 15.16
N GLY A 313 -7.34 -23.01 15.88
CA GLY A 313 -8.63 -23.67 15.72
C GLY A 313 -9.38 -23.09 14.53
N GLY A 314 -9.69 -23.92 13.53
CA GLY A 314 -10.43 -23.53 12.33
C GLY A 314 -9.66 -23.84 11.03
N GLU A 315 -10.37 -24.08 9.94
CA GLU A 315 -9.77 -24.35 8.63
C GLU A 315 -8.87 -23.19 8.19
N GLY A 316 -7.55 -23.40 8.25
CA GLY A 316 -6.55 -22.64 7.49
C GLY A 316 -6.39 -21.15 7.85
N LYS A 317 -7.00 -20.64 8.92
CA LYS A 317 -6.99 -19.21 9.24
C LYS A 317 -6.21 -18.96 10.51
N GLY A 318 -5.18 -18.11 10.39
CA GLY A 318 -4.26 -17.74 11.45
C GLY A 318 -4.92 -17.04 12.64
N VAL A 319 -4.11 -16.54 13.58
CA VAL A 319 -4.61 -15.82 14.76
C VAL A 319 -4.89 -14.36 14.40
N LEU A 320 -6.14 -13.92 14.54
CA LEU A 320 -6.50 -12.51 14.34
C LEU A 320 -5.98 -11.68 15.52
N HIS A 321 -5.19 -10.66 15.19
CA HIS A 321 -4.79 -9.59 16.10
C HIS A 321 -5.44 -8.28 15.66
N GLU A 322 -5.89 -7.51 16.64
CA GLU A 322 -6.47 -6.19 16.44
C GLU A 322 -5.82 -5.22 17.43
N ASP A 323 -5.43 -4.04 16.93
CA ASP A 323 -4.87 -2.94 17.70
C ASP A 323 -5.59 -1.66 17.29
N VAL A 324 -6.12 -0.94 18.28
CA VAL A 324 -6.85 0.32 18.07
C VAL A 324 -6.17 1.40 18.88
N ARG A 325 -5.75 2.47 18.21
CA ARG A 325 -5.09 3.62 18.85
C ARG A 325 -5.64 4.93 18.35
N ALA A 326 -5.70 5.93 19.23
CA ALA A 326 -6.02 7.29 18.83
C ALA A 326 -4.77 7.96 18.23
N ILE A 327 -4.84 8.39 16.97
CA ILE A 327 -3.76 9.09 16.27
C ILE A 327 -3.91 10.61 16.31
N ALA A 328 -5.05 11.11 16.80
CA ALA A 328 -5.28 12.51 17.12
C ALA A 328 -6.50 12.61 18.04
N ALA A 329 -6.52 13.62 18.90
CA ALA A 329 -7.67 13.95 19.74
C ALA A 329 -7.60 15.42 20.17
N GLU A 330 -8.74 16.09 20.18
CA GLU A 330 -8.86 17.46 20.67
C GLU A 330 -10.25 17.72 21.25
N GLU A 331 -10.31 18.67 22.20
CA GLU A 331 -11.54 19.21 22.74
C GLU A 331 -11.83 20.57 22.09
N VAL A 332 -12.96 20.66 21.40
CA VAL A 332 -13.48 21.90 20.85
C VAL A 332 -14.30 22.59 21.95
N LYS A 333 -13.81 23.75 22.41
CA LYS A 333 -14.47 24.55 23.46
C LYS A 333 -15.35 25.68 22.91
N THR A 334 -15.07 26.10 21.69
CA THR A 334 -15.72 27.22 20.98
C THR A 334 -15.82 26.86 19.50
N GLY A 335 -16.70 27.53 18.75
CA GLY A 335 -16.86 27.27 17.30
C GLY A 335 -18.19 26.66 16.91
N TRP A 336 -19.19 26.68 17.80
CA TRP A 336 -20.58 26.36 17.45
C TRP A 336 -21.50 27.56 17.65
N LYS A 337 -22.48 27.68 16.75
CA LYS A 337 -23.56 28.65 16.81
C LYS A 337 -24.86 27.88 17.01
N THR A 338 -25.69 28.33 17.95
CA THR A 338 -26.98 27.73 18.24
C THR A 338 -28.09 28.67 17.79
N ASP A 339 -28.94 28.17 16.90
CA ASP A 339 -30.15 28.83 16.45
C ASP A 339 -31.36 28.07 17.01
N PHE A 340 -31.98 28.64 18.04
CA PHE A 340 -33.16 28.05 18.67
C PHE A 340 -34.45 28.32 17.89
N GLU A 341 -34.46 29.25 16.94
CA GLU A 341 -35.63 29.49 16.09
C GLU A 341 -35.71 28.41 15.01
N ARG A 342 -34.57 28.09 14.40
CA ARG A 342 -34.45 26.99 13.42
C ARG A 342 -34.30 25.61 14.07
N GLY A 343 -33.93 25.57 15.35
CA GLY A 343 -33.72 24.32 16.08
C GLY A 343 -32.46 23.58 15.60
N GLU A 344 -31.39 24.33 15.31
CA GLU A 344 -30.13 23.83 14.76
C GLU A 344 -28.91 24.34 15.57
N ILE A 345 -27.86 23.52 15.64
CA ILE A 345 -26.53 23.92 16.10
C ILE A 345 -25.56 23.63 14.97
N ASP A 346 -24.95 24.68 14.41
CA ASP A 346 -23.88 24.55 13.41
C ASP A 346 -22.52 24.59 14.12
N VAL A 347 -21.64 23.67 13.75
CA VAL A 347 -20.30 23.48 14.32
C VAL A 347 -19.30 23.37 13.18
N GLU A 348 -18.21 24.12 13.28
CA GLU A 348 -17.08 24.04 12.36
C GLU A 348 -15.78 23.92 13.16
N PHE A 349 -14.94 22.96 12.79
CA PHE A 349 -13.61 22.80 13.38
C PHE A 349 -12.66 22.15 12.38
N HIS A 350 -11.36 22.35 12.58
CA HIS A 350 -10.32 21.66 11.81
C HIS A 350 -9.85 20.44 12.59
N ALA A 351 -9.68 19.32 11.90
CA ALA A 351 -9.03 18.13 12.44
C ALA A 351 -7.68 17.92 11.76
N THR A 352 -6.71 17.39 12.50
CA THR A 352 -5.39 17.07 11.99
C THR A 352 -4.86 15.80 12.65
N CYS A 353 -4.06 15.02 11.92
CA CYS A 353 -3.40 13.83 12.48
C CYS A 353 -2.14 14.23 13.25
N ASN A 354 -1.83 13.55 14.36
CA ASN A 354 -0.57 13.78 15.08
C ASN A 354 0.58 13.05 14.37
N VAL A 355 1.37 13.81 13.61
CA VAL A 355 2.53 13.29 12.84
C VAL A 355 3.54 12.54 13.72
N ALA A 356 3.70 12.93 15.00
CA ALA A 356 4.63 12.26 15.92
C ALA A 356 4.23 10.80 16.21
N LEU A 357 2.95 10.45 16.06
CA LEU A 357 2.45 9.09 16.24
C LEU A 357 2.62 8.21 15.01
N LYS A 358 3.11 8.78 13.89
CA LYS A 358 3.32 8.11 12.60
C LYS A 358 2.05 7.35 12.17
N PRO A 359 0.97 8.09 11.84
CA PRO A 359 -0.25 7.45 11.35
C PRO A 359 0.03 6.74 10.03
N LEU A 360 -0.56 5.56 9.86
CA LEU A 360 -0.39 4.75 8.66
C LEU A 360 -1.50 5.07 7.66
N CYS A 361 -1.25 4.94 6.36
CA CYS A 361 -2.33 5.08 5.38
C CYS A 361 -3.26 3.86 5.37
N ASP A 362 -4.50 4.06 4.95
CA ASP A 362 -5.47 3.00 4.74
C ASP A 362 -4.93 1.99 3.72
N MET A 363 -5.02 0.72 4.07
CA MET A 363 -4.49 -0.36 3.26
C MET A 363 -5.15 -1.68 3.66
N ASP A 364 -5.45 -2.50 2.67
CA ASP A 364 -5.91 -3.87 2.83
C ASP A 364 -4.98 -4.77 2.02
N SER A 365 -4.52 -5.87 2.62
CA SER A 365 -3.68 -6.86 1.97
C SER A 365 -4.37 -8.23 1.91
N GLN A 366 -4.05 -9.01 0.88
CA GLN A 366 -4.48 -10.40 0.79
C GLN A 366 -3.88 -11.29 1.89
N SER A 367 -2.77 -10.84 2.52
CA SER A 367 -2.16 -11.49 3.68
C SER A 367 -2.93 -11.28 4.99
N GLY A 368 -4.08 -10.60 4.96
CA GLY A 368 -4.93 -10.37 6.13
C GLY A 368 -4.51 -9.18 7.00
N MET A 369 -3.65 -8.29 6.48
CA MET A 369 -3.35 -6.99 7.08
C MET A 369 -4.37 -5.96 6.63
N SER A 370 -4.87 -5.15 7.56
CA SER A 370 -5.83 -4.08 7.28
C SER A 370 -5.56 -2.90 8.21
N VAL A 371 -5.57 -1.69 7.67
CA VAL A 371 -5.47 -0.43 8.41
C VAL A 371 -6.65 0.45 7.99
N LYS A 372 -7.42 0.93 8.96
CA LYS A 372 -8.59 1.80 8.73
C LYS A 372 -8.68 2.91 9.75
N HIS A 373 -9.24 4.04 9.34
CA HIS A 373 -9.40 5.21 10.21
C HIS A 373 -10.87 5.57 10.42
N ASN A 374 -11.22 5.92 11.66
CA ASN A 374 -12.53 6.46 11.99
C ASN A 374 -12.40 7.76 12.77
N LEU A 375 -13.11 8.79 12.34
CA LEU A 375 -13.37 9.97 13.15
C LEU A 375 -14.47 9.64 14.15
N VAL A 376 -14.16 9.76 15.43
CA VAL A 376 -15.13 9.66 16.52
C VAL A 376 -15.41 11.07 17.03
N ILE A 377 -16.68 11.48 17.00
CA ILE A 377 -17.15 12.74 17.58
C ILE A 377 -18.00 12.40 18.79
N GLU A 378 -17.68 13.02 19.92
CA GLU A 378 -18.42 12.92 21.18
C GLU A 378 -18.90 14.32 21.61
N MET A 379 -20.20 14.46 21.77
CA MET A 379 -20.86 15.71 22.17
C MET A 379 -21.55 15.53 23.51
N VAL A 380 -21.44 16.53 24.39
CA VAL A 380 -22.23 16.60 25.61
C VAL A 380 -23.28 17.69 25.44
N VAL A 381 -24.54 17.29 25.45
CA VAL A 381 -25.69 18.21 25.37
C VAL A 381 -26.41 18.26 26.72
N ALA A 382 -26.84 19.45 27.12
CA ALA A 382 -27.64 19.67 28.32
C ALA A 382 -29.00 20.25 27.95
N GLU A 383 -30.06 19.80 28.62
CA GLU A 383 -31.40 20.30 28.42
C GLU A 383 -31.60 21.59 29.23
N GLU A 384 -32.18 22.59 28.57
CA GLU A 384 -32.65 23.83 29.15
C GLU A 384 -34.16 23.94 28.95
N TRP A 385 -34.85 24.45 29.96
CA TRP A 385 -36.26 24.80 29.90
C TRP A 385 -36.42 26.30 29.77
N ALA A 386 -37.27 26.77 28.85
CA ALA A 386 -37.60 28.17 28.70
C ALA A 386 -39.12 28.38 28.60
N PRO A 387 -39.70 29.37 29.30
CA PRO A 387 -41.11 29.70 29.15
C PRO A 387 -41.36 30.37 27.79
N LEU A 388 -42.46 30.04 27.11
CA LEU A 388 -42.77 30.57 25.78
C LEU A 388 -42.82 32.10 25.72
N LYS A 389 -43.26 32.74 26.80
CA LYS A 389 -43.35 34.21 26.92
C LYS A 389 -41.97 34.88 27.06
N LYS A 390 -40.93 34.14 27.47
CA LYS A 390 -39.57 34.66 27.70
C LYS A 390 -38.51 33.60 27.35
N LEU A 391 -38.35 33.33 26.05
CA LEU A 391 -37.39 32.33 25.53
C LEU A 391 -35.92 32.64 25.86
N SER A 392 -35.58 33.89 26.20
CA SER A 392 -34.22 34.26 26.64
C SER A 392 -33.90 33.80 28.06
N GLN A 393 -34.92 33.61 28.92
CA GLN A 393 -34.77 33.18 30.32
C GLN A 393 -34.85 31.67 30.42
N ALA A 394 -33.84 30.99 29.89
CA ALA A 394 -33.76 29.54 29.98
C ALA A 394 -33.06 29.09 31.27
N THR A 395 -33.62 28.06 31.91
CA THR A 395 -33.11 27.46 33.14
C THR A 395 -32.62 26.04 32.84
N PRO A 396 -31.40 25.66 33.24
CA PRO A 396 -30.93 24.28 33.10
C PRO A 396 -31.84 23.31 33.88
N THR A 397 -32.27 22.21 33.26
CA THR A 397 -33.10 21.20 33.95
C THR A 397 -32.25 20.19 34.75
N GLY A 398 -30.93 20.20 34.54
CA GLY A 398 -29.99 19.22 35.10
C GLY A 398 -29.87 17.94 34.26
N ALA A 399 -30.75 17.74 33.26
CA ALA A 399 -30.62 16.61 32.34
C ALA A 399 -29.51 16.85 31.32
N ALA A 400 -28.62 15.86 31.14
CA ALA A 400 -27.55 15.89 30.15
C ALA A 400 -27.43 14.55 29.44
N ARG A 401 -26.95 14.56 28.19
CA ARG A 401 -26.72 13.37 27.37
C ARG A 401 -25.37 13.45 26.67
N VAL A 402 -24.73 12.30 26.54
CA VAL A 402 -23.51 12.13 25.73
C VAL A 402 -23.93 11.48 24.41
N LEU A 403 -23.65 12.15 23.31
CA LEU A 403 -23.91 11.69 21.95
C LEU A 403 -22.58 11.30 21.32
N ARG A 404 -22.44 10.06 20.88
CA ARG A 404 -21.22 9.58 20.22
C ARG A 404 -21.54 9.07 18.84
N THR A 405 -20.77 9.50 17.85
CA THR A 405 -20.87 9.03 16.47
C THR A 405 -19.48 8.73 15.91
N GLN A 406 -19.44 7.86 14.89
CA GLN A 406 -18.23 7.54 14.15
C GLN A 406 -18.46 7.62 12.63
N PHE A 407 -17.45 8.12 11.93
CA PHE A 407 -17.40 8.25 10.47
C PHE A 407 -16.10 7.69 9.93
N HIS A 408 -16.17 6.92 8.84
CA HIS A 408 -14.99 6.37 8.19
C HIS A 408 -14.21 7.47 7.48
N LEU A 409 -12.93 7.62 7.82
CA LEU A 409 -11.99 8.50 7.15
C LEU A 409 -11.10 7.67 6.23
N VAL A 410 -10.82 8.17 5.04
CA VAL A 410 -9.86 7.52 4.13
C VAL A 410 -8.54 8.27 4.22
N LEU A 411 -7.56 7.71 4.95
CA LEU A 411 -6.22 8.29 5.07
C LEU A 411 -5.33 7.73 3.96
N THR A 412 -4.76 8.58 3.11
CA THR A 412 -3.97 8.16 1.95
C THR A 412 -2.72 9.03 1.78
N GLU A 413 -1.69 8.49 1.10
CA GLU A 413 -0.52 9.28 0.75
C GLU A 413 -0.91 10.38 -0.24
N ARG A 414 -0.10 11.44 -0.29
CA ARG A 414 -0.24 12.44 -1.34
C ARG A 414 0.26 11.82 -2.66
N SER A 415 -0.38 12.17 -3.77
CA SER A 415 -0.01 11.74 -5.12
C SER A 415 1.46 12.00 -5.45
N GLY A 416 2.04 13.10 -4.94
CA GLY A 416 3.46 13.39 -5.05
C GLY A 416 3.91 13.49 -6.51
N MET A 417 5.13 13.01 -6.79
CA MET A 417 5.74 12.98 -8.13
C MET A 417 5.62 11.60 -8.81
N GLY A 418 4.74 10.73 -8.32
CA GLY A 418 4.44 9.49 -9.05
C GLY A 418 3.72 9.80 -10.37
N ILE A 419 3.73 8.83 -11.27
CA ILE A 419 2.96 8.90 -12.52
C ILE A 419 2.18 7.58 -12.62
N ALA A 420 0.87 7.68 -12.86
CA ALA A 420 0.06 6.50 -13.10
C ALA A 420 0.43 5.91 -14.46
N TRP A 421 0.50 4.59 -14.58
CA TRP A 421 0.92 3.95 -15.83
C TRP A 421 0.02 4.31 -17.03
N ASP A 422 -1.27 4.51 -16.79
CA ASP A 422 -2.25 4.94 -17.79
C ASP A 422 -2.13 6.43 -18.18
N GLU A 423 -1.48 7.25 -17.35
CA GLU A 423 -1.23 8.67 -17.60
C GLU A 423 0.14 8.95 -18.26
N GLU A 424 1.01 7.93 -18.35
CA GLU A 424 2.29 8.02 -19.04
C GLU A 424 2.08 8.07 -20.56
N GLN A 425 1.79 9.27 -21.07
CA GLN A 425 1.66 9.49 -22.51
C GLN A 425 3.05 9.46 -23.16
N PRO A 426 3.23 8.68 -24.25
CA PRO A 426 4.48 8.73 -25.01
C PRO A 426 4.68 10.15 -25.57
N PRO A 427 5.93 10.61 -25.72
CA PRO A 427 6.20 11.89 -26.36
C PRO A 427 5.60 11.91 -27.77
N VAL A 428 4.85 12.96 -28.07
CA VAL A 428 4.34 13.21 -29.42
C VAL A 428 5.50 13.82 -30.21
N TYR A 429 5.98 13.09 -31.22
CA TYR A 429 6.97 13.62 -32.16
C TYR A 429 6.23 14.42 -33.23
N GLU A 430 6.52 15.71 -33.34
CA GLU A 430 5.89 16.60 -34.34
C GLU A 430 6.33 16.26 -35.79
N ASP A 431 7.50 15.62 -35.95
CA ASP A 431 8.14 15.34 -37.24
C ASP A 431 8.01 13.86 -37.69
N VAL A 432 6.89 13.20 -37.41
CA VAL A 432 6.63 11.86 -37.99
C VAL A 432 5.84 12.05 -39.28
N PRO A 433 6.46 11.87 -40.47
CA PRO A 433 5.72 11.88 -41.72
C PRO A 433 4.61 10.82 -41.69
N ALA A 434 3.48 11.11 -42.36
CA ALA A 434 2.23 10.33 -42.28
C ALA A 434 2.35 8.85 -42.69
N SER A 435 3.49 8.43 -43.22
CA SER A 435 3.77 7.05 -43.61
C SER A 435 5.18 6.66 -43.17
N PRO A 436 5.38 5.41 -42.67
CA PRO A 436 6.71 4.88 -42.40
C PRO A 436 7.60 5.00 -43.66
N PRO A 437 8.93 5.10 -43.52
CA PRO A 437 9.83 5.14 -44.66
C PRO A 437 9.54 3.97 -45.60
N THR A 438 9.26 4.25 -46.87
CA THR A 438 9.11 3.19 -47.88
C THR A 438 10.45 2.48 -48.01
N TYR A 439 10.51 1.22 -47.59
CA TYR A 439 11.64 0.36 -47.92
C TYR A 439 11.65 0.19 -49.45
N MET A 440 12.67 0.78 -50.09
CA MET A 440 12.87 0.64 -51.53
C MET A 440 13.40 -0.77 -51.78
N ASP A 441 12.51 -1.71 -52.13
CA ASP A 441 12.91 -3.02 -52.66
C ASP A 441 13.52 -2.81 -54.04
N GLY A 442 14.86 -2.80 -54.11
CA GLY A 442 15.60 -2.79 -55.36
C GLY A 442 16.28 -1.46 -55.68
N VAL A 443 17.30 -1.10 -54.90
CA VAL A 443 18.44 -0.39 -55.47
C VAL A 443 19.47 -1.46 -55.79
N GLU A 444 19.58 -1.83 -57.07
CA GLU A 444 20.80 -2.47 -57.56
C GLU A 444 21.95 -1.53 -57.25
N VAL A 445 22.75 -1.88 -56.24
CA VAL A 445 24.01 -1.22 -55.95
C VAL A 445 24.94 -1.53 -57.12
N HIS A 446 24.92 -0.67 -58.14
CA HIS A 446 25.97 -0.65 -59.15
C HIS A 446 27.24 -0.18 -58.45
N PHE A 447 28.08 -1.12 -58.02
CA PHE A 447 29.44 -0.83 -57.62
C PHE A 447 30.17 -0.27 -58.86
N PRO A 448 30.67 0.97 -58.85
CA PRO A 448 31.50 1.44 -59.94
C PRO A 448 32.76 0.58 -60.00
N ALA A 449 33.04 0.00 -61.16
CA ALA A 449 34.27 -0.73 -61.43
C ALA A 449 35.47 0.18 -61.15
N ALA A 450 36.49 -0.39 -60.52
CA ALA A 450 37.73 0.31 -60.20
C ALA A 450 38.51 0.62 -61.48
N ASP A 451 38.24 1.76 -62.10
CA ASP A 451 39.15 2.33 -63.09
C ASP A 451 40.31 3.02 -62.38
N SER A 452 41.44 2.34 -62.43
CA SER A 452 42.75 2.78 -62.03
C SER A 452 43.21 4.00 -62.83
N THR A 453 42.89 5.21 -62.39
CA THR A 453 43.73 6.41 -62.63
C THR A 453 43.44 7.48 -61.56
N ALA A 454 44.08 7.32 -60.40
CA ALA A 454 44.17 8.40 -59.43
C ALA A 454 45.05 9.53 -60.00
N SER A 455 44.45 10.66 -60.33
CA SER A 455 45.13 11.95 -60.30
C SER A 455 44.57 12.76 -59.15
N SER A 456 45.42 12.95 -58.15
CA SER A 456 45.22 13.78 -56.97
C SER A 456 44.68 15.16 -57.31
N ARG A 457 43.65 15.63 -56.58
CA ARG A 457 43.54 17.04 -56.23
C ARG A 457 42.68 17.27 -54.99
N SER A 458 43.38 17.79 -53.99
CA SER A 458 42.94 18.33 -52.71
C SER A 458 42.02 19.57 -52.85
N ALA A 459 41.03 19.69 -51.97
CA ALA A 459 40.52 20.96 -51.41
C ALA A 459 39.52 20.61 -50.27
N SER A 460 39.89 20.71 -48.99
CA SER A 460 39.78 21.90 -48.12
C SER A 460 38.37 22.51 -48.08
N PHE A 461 37.66 22.23 -46.99
CA PHE A 461 36.34 22.75 -46.65
C PHE A 461 36.50 24.07 -45.87
N SER A 462 35.95 25.17 -46.39
CA SER A 462 35.78 26.42 -45.66
C SER A 462 34.38 26.49 -45.08
N LEU A 463 34.29 26.88 -43.81
CA LEU A 463 33.08 27.17 -43.05
C LEU A 463 32.91 28.69 -42.99
N GLU A 464 31.79 29.19 -43.48
CA GLU A 464 31.17 30.49 -43.18
C GLU A 464 29.69 30.31 -43.54
N SER A 465 28.70 30.76 -42.76
CA SER A 465 28.65 31.44 -41.46
C SER A 465 27.20 31.41 -40.99
#